data_AF-A0A356X0L7-F1
#
_entry.id   AF-A0A356X0L7-F1
#
_cell.length_a   1.000
_cell.length_b   1.000
_cell.length_c   1.000
_cell.angle_alpha   90.00
_cell.angle_beta   90.00
_cell.angle_gamma   90.00
#
_symmetry.space_group_name_H-M   'P 1'
#
loop_
_entity.id
_entity.type
_entity.pdbx_description
1 polymer ?
#
loop_
_entity_poly.entity_id
_entity_poly.type
_entity_poly.pdbx_seq_one_letter_code
_entity_poly.pdbx_strand_id
1 'polypeptide(L)'
;QGEDGYDKKGEEQGNASYYLAFTRMDTEGSITLNDQNFEVSGSSWMDHEWSTSALDREQEGWDWFSIQLSNGYDLMYYQLRNADGSVSRFTVGSLIDPEGNKTTINPEDVELEVLDRWTSPHSGALYPSQWKMSIPKYDIQLELA
;
A
#
# COMPACT_ATOMS: atom_id res chain seq x y z
N GLN A 1 -5.44 1.72 9.95
CA GLN A 1 -3.95 1.73 9.96
C GLN A 1 -3.47 2.50 11.18
N GLY A 2 -2.16 2.50 11.47
CA GLY A 2 -1.62 3.20 12.64
C GLY A 2 -2.17 2.72 14.00
N GLU A 3 -1.99 3.52 15.05
CA GLU A 3 -2.51 3.23 16.40
C GLU A 3 -3.98 3.69 16.49
N ASP A 4 -4.92 2.76 16.63
CA ASP A 4 -6.37 3.02 16.64
C ASP A 4 -6.88 3.92 15.49
N GLY A 5 -6.28 3.75 14.31
CA GLY A 5 -6.61 4.54 13.12
C GLY A 5 -5.68 5.72 12.86
N TYR A 6 -4.95 6.20 13.88
CA TYR A 6 -4.05 7.34 13.77
C TYR A 6 -2.68 6.95 13.20
N ASP A 7 -2.35 7.44 12.01
CA ASP A 7 -1.14 7.13 11.24
C ASP A 7 -0.29 8.38 11.01
N LYS A 8 0.91 8.45 11.60
CA LYS A 8 1.80 9.63 11.53
C LYS A 8 2.64 9.58 10.26
N LYS A 9 2.54 10.62 9.41
CA LYS A 9 3.20 10.71 8.10
C LYS A 9 4.41 11.65 8.05
N GLY A 10 4.62 12.47 9.08
CA GLY A 10 5.73 13.44 9.14
C GLY A 10 5.94 14.00 10.55
N GLU A 11 6.97 14.83 10.75
CA GLU A 11 7.35 15.28 12.10
C GLU A 11 6.48 16.40 12.68
N GLU A 12 5.93 17.25 11.81
CA GLU A 12 5.16 18.42 12.25
C GLU A 12 3.82 18.02 12.88
N GLN A 13 3.35 18.86 13.81
CA GLN A 13 2.04 18.69 14.43
C GLN A 13 0.95 18.79 13.35
N GLY A 14 0.14 17.73 13.22
CA GLY A 14 -0.90 17.64 12.19
C GLY A 14 -0.55 16.76 10.99
N ASN A 15 0.72 16.35 10.84
CA ASN A 15 1.18 15.38 9.83
C ASN A 15 0.82 13.95 10.22
N ALA A 16 -0.49 13.71 10.29
CA ALA A 16 -1.08 12.41 10.53
C ALA A 16 -2.46 12.30 9.88
N SER A 17 -2.85 11.07 9.60
CA SER A 17 -4.16 10.72 9.06
C SER A 17 -4.91 9.81 10.03
N TYR A 18 -6.24 9.85 9.96
CA TYR A 18 -7.04 8.71 10.35
C TYR A 18 -7.27 7.82 9.14
N TYR A 19 -7.08 6.51 9.32
CA TYR A 19 -7.04 5.58 8.20
C TYR A 19 -7.80 4.28 8.53
N LEU A 20 -8.89 4.05 7.82
CA LEU A 20 -9.68 2.82 7.85
C LEU A 20 -9.53 2.03 6.55
N ALA A 21 -9.57 0.70 6.64
CA ALA A 21 -9.52 -0.18 5.49
C ALA A 21 -10.57 -1.29 5.62
N PHE A 22 -11.24 -1.61 4.51
CA PHE A 22 -12.02 -2.84 4.35
C PHE A 22 -11.25 -3.74 3.38
N THR A 23 -10.58 -4.75 3.92
CA THR A 23 -9.55 -5.47 3.17
C THR A 23 -10.11 -6.54 2.25
N ARG A 24 -11.33 -7.04 2.50
CA ARG A 24 -12.01 -8.08 1.71
C ARG A 24 -13.50 -7.79 1.59
N MET A 25 -13.89 -7.11 0.51
CA MET A 25 -15.29 -6.86 0.18
C MET A 25 -15.71 -7.75 -1.01
N ASP A 26 -16.72 -8.58 -0.82
CA ASP A 26 -17.35 -9.32 -1.91
C ASP A 26 -17.90 -8.33 -2.94
N THR A 27 -17.46 -8.49 -4.18
CA THR A 27 -17.78 -7.58 -5.28
C THR A 27 -18.51 -8.32 -6.36
N GLU A 28 -19.65 -7.78 -6.78
CA GLU A 28 -20.46 -8.25 -7.89
C GLU A 28 -20.98 -7.04 -8.66
N GLY A 29 -21.13 -7.16 -9.98
CA GLY A 29 -21.69 -6.10 -10.80
C GLY A 29 -21.48 -6.34 -12.29
N SER A 30 -21.57 -5.27 -13.08
CA SER A 30 -21.37 -5.34 -14.51
C SER A 30 -20.48 -4.22 -15.04
N ILE A 31 -19.69 -4.55 -16.07
CA ILE A 31 -18.84 -3.62 -16.82
C ILE A 31 -19.35 -3.56 -18.26
N THR A 32 -19.52 -2.36 -18.79
CA THR A 32 -19.82 -2.17 -20.22
C THR A 32 -18.55 -1.78 -20.97
N LEU A 33 -18.19 -2.56 -22.00
CA LEU A 33 -17.04 -2.31 -22.88
C LEU A 33 -17.46 -2.53 -24.33
N ASN A 34 -17.22 -1.54 -25.20
CA ASN A 34 -17.61 -1.59 -26.63
C ASN A 34 -19.08 -2.00 -26.84
N ASP A 35 -20.00 -1.39 -26.09
CA ASP A 35 -21.44 -1.68 -26.08
C ASP A 35 -21.84 -3.12 -25.68
N GLN A 36 -20.88 -3.91 -25.16
CA GLN A 36 -21.13 -5.23 -24.60
C GLN A 36 -21.10 -5.18 -23.07
N ASN A 37 -22.07 -5.84 -22.43
CA ASN A 37 -22.14 -5.94 -20.98
C ASN A 37 -21.49 -7.24 -20.48
N PHE A 38 -20.66 -7.13 -19.46
CA PHE A 38 -19.94 -8.23 -18.83
C PHE A 38 -20.30 -8.27 -17.34
N GLU A 39 -20.87 -9.37 -16.88
CA GLU A 39 -21.01 -9.62 -15.44
C GLU A 39 -19.64 -9.94 -14.85
N VAL A 40 -19.34 -9.36 -13.69
CA VAL A 40 -18.07 -9.50 -13.01
C VAL A 40 -18.29 -9.80 -11.53
N SER A 41 -17.37 -10.56 -10.96
CA SER A 41 -17.29 -10.79 -9.52
C SER A 41 -15.83 -10.86 -9.07
N GLY A 42 -15.59 -10.61 -7.80
CA GLY A 42 -14.26 -10.64 -7.22
C GLY A 42 -14.22 -10.15 -5.78
N SER A 43 -13.01 -9.82 -5.32
CA SER A 43 -12.80 -9.19 -4.02
C SER A 43 -12.19 -7.80 -4.23
N SER A 44 -12.70 -6.83 -3.47
CA SER A 44 -12.20 -5.46 -3.48
C SER A 44 -11.58 -5.08 -2.15
N TRP A 45 -10.63 -4.15 -2.22
CA TRP A 45 -10.07 -3.44 -1.08
C TRP A 45 -10.58 -2.00 -1.11
N MET A 46 -10.96 -1.44 0.04
CA MET A 46 -11.28 -0.03 0.18
C MET A 46 -10.48 0.60 1.30
N ASP A 47 -9.87 1.73 0.98
CA ASP A 47 -9.14 2.57 1.90
C ASP A 47 -9.86 3.91 2.07
N HIS A 48 -10.01 4.35 3.31
CA HIS A 48 -10.54 5.66 3.66
C HIS A 48 -9.54 6.36 4.58
N GLU A 49 -8.88 7.37 4.04
CA GLU A 49 -7.91 8.20 4.74
C GLU A 49 -8.37 9.65 4.78
N TRP A 50 -8.30 10.29 5.95
CA TRP A 50 -8.51 11.74 6.09
C TRP A 50 -7.47 12.35 7.02
N SER A 51 -6.90 13.47 6.62
CA SER A 51 -5.81 14.16 7.32
C SER A 51 -6.01 15.66 7.39
N THR A 52 -5.25 16.31 8.27
CA THR A 52 -5.21 17.77 8.40
C THR A 52 -4.05 18.42 7.64
N SER A 53 -3.13 17.62 7.09
CA SER A 53 -2.01 18.09 6.29
C SER A 53 -1.57 17.05 5.25
N ALA A 54 -0.82 17.51 4.26
CA ALA A 54 -0.23 16.68 3.21
C ALA A 54 1.04 15.96 3.71
N LEU A 55 1.70 15.25 2.79
CA LEU A 55 3.04 14.71 2.99
C LEU A 55 4.03 15.81 3.38
N ASP A 56 5.10 15.41 4.07
CA ASP A 56 6.16 16.33 4.49
C ASP A 56 6.87 16.93 3.27
N ARG A 57 7.46 18.13 3.40
CA ARG A 57 8.09 18.84 2.27
C ARG A 57 9.24 18.08 1.62
N GLU A 58 9.88 17.21 2.40
CA GLU A 58 11.02 16.39 1.96
C GLU A 58 10.58 15.13 1.20
N GLN A 59 9.27 14.81 1.23
CA GLN A 59 8.71 13.62 0.60
C GLN A 59 8.28 13.92 -0.84
N GLU A 60 8.81 13.15 -1.78
CA GLU A 60 8.54 13.29 -3.22
C GLU A 60 7.34 12.43 -3.66
N GLY A 61 7.04 11.36 -2.93
CA GLY A 61 5.87 10.52 -3.19
C GLY A 61 5.89 9.24 -2.37
N TRP A 62 5.07 8.26 -2.78
CA TRP A 62 4.97 6.98 -2.09
C TRP A 62 4.77 5.80 -3.05
N ASP A 63 5.12 4.61 -2.58
CA ASP A 63 4.69 3.31 -3.13
C ASP A 63 3.69 2.72 -2.12
N TRP A 64 2.55 2.21 -2.59
CA TRP A 64 1.51 1.65 -1.74
C TRP A 64 1.06 0.31 -2.29
N PHE A 65 0.87 -0.66 -1.38
CA PHE A 65 0.52 -2.03 -1.69
C PHE A 65 -0.63 -2.47 -0.77
N SER A 66 -1.68 -3.04 -1.35
CA SER A 66 -2.67 -3.87 -0.66
C SER A 66 -2.74 -5.24 -1.31
N ILE A 67 -2.51 -6.29 -0.54
CA ILE A 67 -2.37 -7.64 -1.06
C ILE A 67 -3.23 -8.56 -0.22
N GLN A 68 -4.22 -9.17 -0.88
CA GLN A 68 -5.03 -10.24 -0.32
C GLN A 68 -4.35 -11.58 -0.63
N LEU A 69 -3.69 -12.18 0.36
CA LEU A 69 -2.99 -13.45 0.17
C LEU A 69 -4.01 -14.61 0.12
N SER A 70 -3.66 -15.65 -0.64
CA SER A 70 -4.52 -16.83 -0.85
C SER A 70 -4.68 -17.69 0.41
N ASN A 71 -3.81 -17.53 1.39
CA ASN A 71 -3.90 -18.17 2.71
C ASN A 71 -4.79 -17.39 3.70
N GLY A 72 -5.47 -16.33 3.25
CA GLY A 72 -6.40 -15.54 4.06
C GLY A 72 -5.78 -14.33 4.77
N TYR A 73 -4.46 -14.18 4.75
CA TYR A 73 -3.81 -12.99 5.28
C TYR A 73 -3.99 -11.78 4.35
N ASP A 74 -4.04 -10.59 4.94
CA ASP A 74 -4.08 -9.33 4.20
C ASP A 74 -2.89 -8.45 4.60
N LEU A 75 -2.12 -8.03 3.61
CA LEU A 75 -0.95 -7.17 3.79
C LEU A 75 -1.23 -5.80 3.18
N MET A 76 -1.11 -4.75 4.00
CA MET A 76 -0.97 -3.38 3.51
C MET A 76 0.44 -2.91 3.86
N TYR A 77 1.13 -2.30 2.91
CA TYR A 77 2.40 -1.63 3.17
C TYR A 77 2.50 -0.38 2.30
N TYR A 78 3.02 0.70 2.86
CA TYR A 78 3.43 1.85 2.06
C TYR A 78 4.81 2.32 2.44
N GLN A 79 5.55 2.78 1.44
CA GLN A 79 6.84 3.40 1.57
C GLN A 79 6.77 4.86 1.14
N LEU A 80 7.15 5.77 2.02
CA LEU A 80 7.32 7.19 1.68
C LEU A 80 8.75 7.42 1.16
N ARG A 81 8.87 8.02 -0.02
CA ARG A 81 10.16 8.33 -0.66
C ARG A 81 10.51 9.79 -0.44
N ASN A 82 11.70 10.03 0.10
CA ASN A 82 12.27 11.36 0.20
C ASN A 82 12.84 11.79 -1.16
N ALA A 83 13.00 13.10 -1.37
CA ALA A 83 13.55 13.67 -2.60
C ALA A 83 15.01 13.28 -2.88
N ASP A 84 15.75 12.80 -1.88
CA ASP A 84 17.10 12.26 -2.04
C ASP A 84 17.12 10.75 -2.41
N GLY A 85 15.93 10.15 -2.59
CA GLY A 85 15.74 8.74 -2.91
C GLY A 85 15.77 7.82 -1.68
N SER A 86 15.99 8.36 -0.47
CA SER A 86 15.93 7.57 0.77
C SER A 86 14.49 7.25 1.18
N VAL A 87 14.36 6.24 2.03
CA VAL A 87 13.07 5.83 2.60
C VAL A 87 12.82 6.61 3.88
N SER A 88 11.66 7.24 3.98
CA SER A 88 11.23 7.88 5.21
C SER A 88 10.87 6.84 6.27
N ARG A 89 11.26 7.11 7.52
CA ARG A 89 10.91 6.32 8.70
C ARG A 89 9.41 6.32 9.06
N PHE A 90 8.61 7.16 8.40
CA PHE A 90 7.15 7.18 8.54
C PHE A 90 6.44 6.21 7.59
N THR A 91 7.19 5.28 7.00
CA THR A 91 6.67 4.09 6.32
C THR A 91 5.98 3.18 7.33
N VAL A 92 4.82 2.62 7.00
CA VAL A 92 4.09 1.70 7.90
C VAL A 92 3.45 0.58 7.08
N GLY A 93 3.42 -0.62 7.65
CA GLY A 93 2.61 -1.72 7.15
C GLY A 93 1.70 -2.33 8.22
N SER A 94 0.77 -3.15 7.77
CA SER A 94 -0.11 -3.96 8.60
C SER A 94 -0.30 -5.33 7.98
N LEU A 95 -0.17 -6.37 8.80
CA LEU A 95 -0.56 -7.73 8.47
C LEU A 95 -1.83 -8.06 9.25
N ILE A 96 -2.89 -8.49 8.57
CA ILE A 96 -4.13 -8.94 9.19
C ILE A 96 -4.22 -10.45 8.96
N ASP A 97 -4.42 -11.20 10.04
CA ASP A 97 -4.59 -12.65 9.98
C ASP A 97 -6.02 -13.06 9.56
N PRO A 98 -6.28 -14.33 9.21
CA PRO A 98 -7.61 -14.79 8.82
C PRO A 98 -8.69 -14.61 9.90
N GLU A 99 -8.29 -14.47 11.16
CA GLU A 99 -9.16 -14.19 12.30
C GLU A 99 -9.47 -12.67 12.46
N GLY A 100 -8.83 -11.81 11.67
CA GLY A 100 -9.01 -10.36 11.67
C GLY A 100 -8.10 -9.62 12.66
N ASN A 101 -7.14 -10.29 13.29
CA ASN A 101 -6.19 -9.63 14.18
C ASN A 101 -5.12 -8.90 13.36
N LYS A 102 -4.90 -7.63 13.71
CA LYS A 102 -3.90 -6.78 13.08
C LYS A 102 -2.57 -6.85 13.82
N THR A 103 -1.49 -7.03 13.06
CA THR A 103 -0.11 -6.83 13.49
C THR A 103 0.50 -5.66 12.71
N THR A 104 1.08 -4.68 13.40
CA THR A 104 1.82 -3.58 12.77
C THR A 104 3.17 -4.08 12.27
N ILE A 105 3.55 -3.69 11.05
CA ILE A 105 4.85 -3.95 10.45
C ILE A 105 5.65 -2.66 10.47
N ASN A 106 6.84 -2.70 11.07
CA ASN A 106 7.72 -1.54 11.15
C ASN A 106 8.59 -1.42 9.90
N PRO A 107 9.08 -0.21 9.57
CA PRO A 107 9.99 0.00 8.43
C PRO A 107 11.17 -0.97 8.40
N GLU A 108 11.81 -1.23 9.54
CA GLU A 108 12.97 -2.09 9.67
C GLU A 108 12.69 -3.58 9.46
N ASP A 109 11.42 -3.99 9.50
CA ASP A 109 11.02 -5.37 9.26
C ASP A 109 10.90 -5.68 7.74
N VAL A 110 10.94 -4.67 6.87
CA VAL A 110 10.65 -4.80 5.42
C VAL A 110 11.84 -4.46 4.54
N GLU A 111 12.16 -5.36 3.61
CA GLU A 111 13.07 -5.11 2.50
C GLU A 111 12.26 -5.02 1.20
N LEU A 112 12.28 -3.86 0.54
CA LEU A 112 11.62 -3.64 -0.75
C LEU A 112 12.65 -3.34 -1.84
N GLU A 113 12.82 -4.27 -2.77
CA GLU A 113 13.74 -4.16 -3.90
C GLU A 113 12.95 -3.92 -5.19
N VAL A 114 13.38 -2.95 -6.00
CA VAL A 114 12.82 -2.73 -7.34
C VAL A 114 13.53 -3.66 -8.33
N LEU A 115 12.78 -4.60 -8.91
CA LEU A 115 13.30 -5.59 -9.87
C LEU A 115 13.25 -5.10 -11.31
N ASP A 116 12.25 -4.28 -11.65
CA ASP A 116 12.08 -3.75 -13.01
C ASP A 116 11.48 -2.34 -13.02
N ARG A 117 11.67 -1.63 -14.13
CA ARG A 117 11.18 -0.27 -14.35
C ARG A 117 10.59 -0.09 -15.73
N TRP A 118 9.47 0.63 -15.78
CA TRP A 118 8.82 1.04 -17.01
C TRP A 118 8.91 2.56 -17.20
N THR A 119 9.23 2.99 -18.42
CA THR A 119 9.24 4.42 -18.79
C THR A 119 7.98 4.77 -19.57
N SER A 120 7.26 5.78 -19.10
CA SER A 120 6.08 6.31 -19.79
C SER A 120 6.47 6.96 -21.12
N PRO A 121 5.93 6.51 -22.27
CA PRO A 121 6.19 7.14 -23.56
C PRO A 121 5.52 8.52 -23.68
N HIS A 122 4.58 8.85 -22.78
CA HIS A 122 3.84 10.11 -22.81
C HIS A 122 4.44 11.18 -21.90
N SER A 123 4.85 10.81 -20.68
CA SER A 123 5.40 11.76 -19.70
C SER A 123 6.92 11.68 -19.56
N GLY A 124 7.56 10.62 -20.05
CA GLY A 124 8.97 10.33 -19.81
C GLY A 124 9.31 9.90 -18.38
N ALA A 125 8.31 9.78 -17.50
CA ALA A 125 8.51 9.37 -16.12
C ALA A 125 8.88 7.88 -16.04
N LEU A 126 9.81 7.54 -15.13
CA LEU A 126 10.30 6.20 -14.87
C LEU A 126 9.66 5.64 -13.61
N TYR A 127 8.81 4.63 -13.75
CA TYR A 127 8.11 3.99 -12.64
C TYR A 127 8.73 2.63 -12.33
N PRO A 128 8.95 2.28 -11.06
CA PRO A 128 9.08 0.87 -10.69
C PRO A 128 7.85 0.10 -11.18
N SER A 129 8.07 -1.05 -11.80
CA SER A 129 7.00 -1.90 -12.36
C SER A 129 7.04 -3.32 -11.82
N GLN A 130 8.11 -3.69 -11.11
CA GLN A 130 8.19 -4.96 -10.42
C GLN A 130 9.00 -4.78 -9.13
N TRP A 131 8.55 -5.44 -8.06
CA TRP A 131 9.19 -5.40 -6.76
C TRP A 131 9.38 -6.80 -6.18
N LYS A 132 10.39 -6.93 -5.34
CA LYS A 132 10.50 -8.02 -4.38
C LYS A 132 10.35 -7.44 -2.98
N MET A 133 9.33 -7.90 -2.25
CA MET A 133 9.10 -7.54 -0.87
C MET A 133 9.44 -8.73 0.03
N SER A 134 10.32 -8.53 1.00
CA SER A 134 10.65 -9.53 2.02
C SER A 134 10.35 -8.98 3.41
N ILE A 135 9.69 -9.78 4.25
CA ILE A 135 9.41 -9.47 5.66
C ILE A 135 9.85 -10.68 6.50
N PRO A 136 11.16 -10.87 6.74
CA PRO A 136 11.72 -12.12 7.25
C PRO A 136 11.12 -12.56 8.60
N LYS A 137 10.77 -11.59 9.44
CA LYS A 137 10.14 -11.81 10.75
C LYS A 137 8.82 -12.60 10.68
N TYR A 138 8.11 -12.51 9.55
CA TYR A 138 6.85 -13.20 9.31
C TYR A 138 6.96 -14.28 8.22
N ASP A 139 8.18 -14.61 7.77
CA ASP A 139 8.44 -15.57 6.67
C ASP A 139 7.70 -15.20 5.38
N ILE A 140 7.59 -13.90 5.09
CA ILE A 140 6.92 -13.38 3.89
C ILE A 140 7.99 -13.03 2.85
N GLN A 141 7.82 -13.56 1.63
CA GLN A 141 8.52 -13.10 0.44
C GLN A 141 7.53 -13.06 -0.73
N LEU A 142 7.43 -11.90 -1.37
CA LEU A 142 6.48 -11.64 -2.45
C LEU A 142 7.22 -11.02 -3.64
N GLU A 143 6.88 -11.49 -4.85
CA GLU A 143 7.16 -10.77 -6.09
C GLU A 143 5.88 -10.07 -6.54
N LEU A 144 5.95 -8.76 -6.73
CA LEU A 144 4.82 -7.89 -7.04
C LEU A 144 5.04 -7.28 -8.43
N ALA A 145 4.01 -7.26 -9.27
CA ALA A 145 4.03 -6.77 -10.65
C ALA A 145 2.80 -5.91 -10.94
#